data_AF-A0AAY4E007-F1
#
_entry.id   AF-A0AAY4E007-F1
#
_cell.length_a   1.000
_cell.length_b   1.000
_cell.length_c   1.000
_cell.angle_alpha   90.00
_cell.angle_beta   90.00
_cell.angle_gamma   90.00
#
_symmetry.space_group_name_H-M   'P 1'
#
loop_
_entity.id
_entity.type
_entity.pdbx_description
1 polymer ?
#
loop_
_entity_poly.entity_id
_entity_poly.type
_entity_poly.pdbx_seq_one_letter_code
_entity_poly.pdbx_strand_id
1 'polypeptide(L)'
;MSHGNKEVFSCHGIQLAVDWFLERGHKDITVFVPAWRKEQSRPDALITDQEILRRLEKDKILVFTPSRRVQGRRVVCYDDRFIVKLAYESDGIIVSNDNYRDLANEKPEWKKFIDERLLMYSFVNDKFMPPDDPLGRHGPSLENFLRKRAIVPEHKKQPCPYGGSSVRVFHFRCLIGEDGQRKLREQLRLLRGSGALRTFVHELPRLASGRWTKMPSPPPSPPPPPSVSISAAATPPGSRARARLPPPSEPPSWSQLCPR
;
A
#
# COMPACT_ATOMS: atom_id res chain seq x y z
N MET A 1 1.97 10.48 -5.50
CA MET A 1 2.13 9.26 -6.31
C MET A 1 0.92 8.32 -6.22
N SER A 2 0.30 8.11 -5.05
CA SER A 2 -0.86 7.19 -4.95
C SER A 2 -2.19 7.72 -5.51
N HIS A 3 -2.32 9.05 -5.62
CA HIS A 3 -3.52 9.71 -6.14
C HIS A 3 -3.43 9.89 -7.67
N GLY A 4 -4.52 9.61 -8.37
CA GLY A 4 -4.58 9.69 -9.83
C GLY A 4 -3.74 8.61 -10.52
N ASN A 5 -3.01 9.00 -11.57
CA ASN A 5 -2.09 8.10 -12.26
C ASN A 5 -0.82 7.88 -11.41
N LYS A 6 -0.47 6.61 -11.17
CA LYS A 6 0.70 6.22 -10.36
C LYS A 6 2.04 6.69 -10.92
N GLU A 7 2.09 7.12 -12.17
CA GLU A 7 3.28 7.67 -12.82
C GLU A 7 3.41 9.20 -12.67
N VAL A 8 2.36 9.87 -12.17
CA VAL A 8 2.28 11.33 -12.05
C VAL A 8 2.28 11.74 -10.58
N PHE A 9 3.04 12.78 -10.27
CA PHE A 9 2.97 13.42 -8.96
C PHE A 9 1.78 14.38 -8.91
N SER A 10 0.62 13.87 -8.50
CA SER A 10 -0.57 14.70 -8.30
C SER A 10 -0.50 15.44 -6.95
N CYS A 11 -0.37 16.77 -6.97
CA CYS A 11 -0.38 17.59 -5.76
C CYS A 11 -1.79 17.69 -5.16
N HIS A 12 -2.83 17.52 -5.96
CA HIS A 12 -4.22 17.47 -5.48
C HIS A 12 -4.43 16.38 -4.43
N GLY A 13 -3.79 15.22 -4.58
CA GLY A 13 -3.84 14.15 -3.58
C GLY A 13 -3.31 14.57 -2.20
N ILE A 14 -2.33 15.48 -2.15
CA ILE A 14 -1.81 16.02 -0.88
C ILE A 14 -2.87 16.92 -0.23
N GLN A 15 -3.48 17.79 -1.03
CA GLN A 15 -4.56 18.66 -0.56
C GLN A 15 -5.70 17.84 0.05
N LEU A 16 -6.18 16.82 -0.65
CA LEU A 16 -7.27 15.95 -0.20
C LEU A 16 -6.95 15.25 1.13
N ALA A 17 -5.72 14.76 1.28
CA ALA A 17 -5.29 14.14 2.53
C ALA A 17 -5.23 15.16 3.67
N VAL A 18 -4.66 16.34 3.43
CA VAL A 18 -4.58 17.43 4.42
C VAL A 18 -5.98 17.87 4.85
N ASP A 19 -6.88 18.12 3.89
CA ASP A 19 -8.25 18.56 4.14
C ASP A 19 -8.99 17.53 5.01
N TRP A 20 -8.80 16.23 4.76
CA TRP A 20 -9.39 15.16 5.59
C TRP A 20 -9.01 15.26 7.08
N PHE A 21 -7.76 15.62 7.38
CA PHE A 21 -7.33 15.83 8.77
C PHE A 21 -7.82 17.16 9.33
N LEU A 22 -7.83 18.22 8.53
CA LEU A 22 -8.34 19.54 8.95
C LEU A 22 -9.83 19.49 9.31
N GLU A 23 -10.65 18.81 8.50
CA GLU A 23 -12.09 18.63 8.74
C GLU A 23 -12.38 17.89 10.06
N ARG A 24 -11.45 17.05 10.51
CA ARG A 24 -11.51 16.34 11.80
C ARG A 24 -10.97 17.16 12.98
N GLY A 25 -10.54 18.40 12.73
CA GLY A 25 -10.06 19.33 13.74
C GLY A 25 -8.58 19.18 14.10
N HIS A 26 -7.79 18.45 13.31
CA HIS A 26 -6.34 18.40 13.50
C HIS A 26 -5.71 19.74 13.09
N LYS A 27 -4.83 20.28 13.94
CA LYS A 27 -4.15 21.57 13.72
C LYS A 27 -2.66 21.43 13.43
N ASP A 28 -2.07 20.34 13.89
CA ASP A 28 -0.64 20.05 13.74
C ASP A 28 -0.48 19.00 12.64
N ILE A 29 -0.26 19.48 11.42
CA ILE A 29 -0.12 18.67 10.22
C ILE A 29 1.13 19.18 9.51
N THR A 30 2.11 18.29 9.31
CA THR A 30 3.32 18.59 8.56
C THR A 30 3.46 17.64 7.39
N VAL A 31 3.58 18.18 6.18
CA VAL A 31 3.80 17.43 4.94
C VAL A 31 5.23 17.68 4.47
N PHE A 32 5.98 16.62 4.21
CA PHE A 32 7.31 16.73 3.62
C PHE A 32 7.27 16.46 2.12
N VAL A 33 7.90 17.35 1.35
CA VAL A 33 8.09 17.18 -0.10
C VAL A 33 9.50 17.63 -0.48
N PRO A 34 10.25 16.89 -1.32
CA PRO A 34 11.54 17.34 -1.81
C PRO A 34 11.50 18.68 -2.54
N ALA A 35 12.42 19.60 -2.22
CA ALA A 35 12.45 20.95 -2.81
C ALA A 35 12.55 20.97 -4.34
N TRP A 36 13.17 19.95 -4.95
CA TRP A 36 13.24 19.83 -6.41
C TRP A 36 11.86 19.69 -7.07
N ARG A 37 10.80 19.30 -6.33
CA ARG A 37 9.41 19.31 -6.81
C ARG A 37 8.86 20.72 -7.04
N LYS A 38 9.58 21.78 -6.66
CA LYS A 38 9.29 23.18 -7.06
C LYS A 38 9.82 23.54 -8.45
N GLU A 39 10.78 22.78 -8.96
CA GLU A 39 11.34 23.00 -10.30
C GLU A 39 10.27 22.71 -11.36
N GLN A 40 10.44 23.25 -12.56
CA GLN A 40 9.51 23.03 -13.67
C GLN A 40 9.35 21.54 -13.97
N SER A 41 8.11 21.12 -14.27
CA SER A 41 7.78 19.75 -14.65
C SER A 41 8.68 19.29 -15.80
N ARG A 42 9.22 18.08 -15.67
CA ARG A 42 10.03 17.45 -16.71
C ARG A 42 9.33 16.20 -17.21
N PRO A 43 9.62 15.75 -18.45
CA PRO A 43 9.01 14.54 -19.01
C PRO A 43 9.25 13.28 -18.16
N ASP A 44 10.39 13.20 -17.47
CA ASP A 44 10.77 12.10 -16.57
C ASP A 44 10.13 12.20 -15.17
N ALA A 45 9.55 13.34 -14.82
CA ALA A 45 8.98 13.59 -13.50
C ALA A 45 7.75 14.50 -13.60
N LEU A 46 6.69 13.97 -14.20
CA LEU A 46 5.42 14.68 -14.37
C LEU A 46 4.81 15.06 -13.01
N ILE A 47 4.36 16.30 -12.92
CA ILE A 47 3.70 16.88 -11.75
C ILE A 47 2.48 17.70 -12.21
N THR A 48 1.36 17.57 -11.48
CA THR A 48 0.15 18.38 -11.70
C THR A 48 -0.14 19.24 -10.47
N ASP A 49 -0.81 20.37 -10.69
CA ASP A 49 -1.33 21.25 -9.62
C ASP A 49 -0.23 21.77 -8.67
N GLN A 50 0.94 22.08 -9.22
CA GLN A 50 2.15 22.42 -8.45
C GLN A 50 1.97 23.66 -7.54
N GLU A 51 1.06 24.56 -7.89
CA GLU A 51 0.68 25.73 -7.09
C GLU A 51 0.15 25.35 -5.70
N ILE A 52 -0.46 24.17 -5.54
CA ILE A 52 -0.91 23.64 -4.26
C ILE A 52 0.26 23.54 -3.27
N LEU A 53 1.44 23.11 -3.73
CA LEU A 53 2.61 22.97 -2.84
C LEU A 53 3.04 24.32 -2.26
N ARG A 54 2.98 25.39 -3.06
CA ARG A 54 3.32 26.75 -2.62
C ARG A 54 2.28 27.30 -1.64
N ARG A 55 1.00 26.99 -1.87
CA ARG A 55 -0.08 27.36 -0.95
C ARG A 55 0.11 26.69 0.41
N LEU A 56 0.31 25.37 0.43
CA LEU A 56 0.51 24.62 1.67
C LEU A 56 1.80 25.03 2.42
N GLU A 57 2.86 25.43 1.70
CA GLU A 57 4.08 26.00 2.31
C GLU A 57 3.78 27.34 3.00
N LYS A 58 2.98 28.22 2.36
CA LYS A 58 2.55 29.50 2.94
C LYS A 58 1.69 29.30 4.20
N ASP A 59 0.86 28.28 4.20
CA ASP A 59 0.00 27.92 5.33
C ASP A 59 0.77 27.19 6.46
N LYS A 60 2.09 27.01 6.30
CA LYS A 60 3.00 26.30 7.23
C LYS A 60 2.62 24.84 7.47
N ILE A 61 1.89 24.24 6.53
CA ILE A 61 1.53 22.81 6.56
C ILE A 61 2.60 22.00 5.82
N LEU A 62 3.13 22.51 4.70
CA LEU A 62 4.14 21.82 3.91
C LEU A 62 5.53 22.37 4.16
N VAL A 63 6.49 21.47 4.37
CA VAL A 63 7.91 21.76 4.52
C VAL A 63 8.68 21.11 3.38
N PHE A 64 9.48 21.91 2.68
CA PHE A 64 10.34 21.37 1.64
C PHE A 64 11.63 20.79 2.22
N THR A 65 11.92 19.53 1.91
CA THR A 65 13.18 18.91 2.31
C THR A 65 14.33 19.39 1.41
N PRO A 66 15.53 19.57 1.97
CA PRO A 66 16.65 20.16 1.25
C PRO A 66 17.08 19.28 0.07
N SER A 67 17.34 19.93 -1.06
CA SER A 67 17.95 19.31 -2.24
C SER A 67 18.87 20.32 -2.92
N ARG A 68 19.99 19.88 -3.49
CA ARG A 68 20.95 20.76 -4.17
C ARG A 68 21.51 20.13 -5.44
N ARG A 69 22.11 20.95 -6.30
CA ARG A 69 22.89 20.49 -7.46
C ARG A 69 24.39 20.59 -7.14
N VAL A 70 25.11 19.51 -7.36
CA VAL A 70 26.57 19.42 -7.19
C VAL A 70 27.14 18.84 -8.48
N GLN A 71 28.04 19.58 -9.15
CA GLN A 71 28.65 19.14 -10.42
C GLN A 71 27.62 18.72 -11.50
N GLY A 72 26.52 19.48 -11.64
CA GLY A 72 25.44 19.16 -12.57
C GLY A 72 24.55 17.97 -12.17
N ARG A 73 24.92 17.22 -11.12
CA ARG A 73 24.14 16.10 -10.58
C ARG A 73 23.25 16.58 -9.43
N ARG A 74 22.03 16.04 -9.35
CA ARG A 74 21.09 16.34 -8.25
C ARG A 74 21.43 15.46 -7.05
N VAL A 75 21.60 16.10 -5.89
CA VAL A 75 21.75 15.43 -4.60
C VAL A 75 20.49 15.73 -3.79
N VAL A 76 19.74 14.69 -3.47
CA VAL A 76 18.49 14.76 -2.70
C VAL A 76 18.74 14.11 -1.35
N CYS A 77 18.40 14.82 -0.27
CA CYS A 77 18.39 14.22 1.05
C CYS A 77 17.21 13.25 1.15
N TYR A 78 17.40 12.12 1.85
CA TYR A 78 16.31 11.18 2.14
C TYR A 78 15.24 11.87 2.97
N ASP A 79 14.10 12.15 2.35
CA ASP A 79 12.91 12.75 2.96
C ASP A 79 12.31 11.82 4.02
N ASP A 80 12.39 10.51 3.84
CA ASP A 80 11.95 9.50 4.81
C ASP A 80 12.52 9.72 6.22
N ARG A 81 13.80 10.12 6.31
CA ARG A 81 14.44 10.41 7.60
C ARG A 81 13.81 11.60 8.30
N PHE A 82 13.43 12.65 7.57
CA PHE A 82 12.75 13.80 8.15
C PHE A 82 11.34 13.43 8.63
N ILE A 83 10.63 12.62 7.84
CA ILE A 83 9.29 12.13 8.17
C ILE A 83 9.33 11.32 9.48
N VAL A 84 10.14 10.27 9.54
CA VAL A 84 10.21 9.38 10.71
C VAL A 84 10.72 10.14 11.93
N LYS A 85 11.76 10.96 11.77
CA LYS A 85 12.36 11.71 12.88
C LYS A 85 11.38 12.72 13.49
N LEU A 86 10.69 13.52 12.67
CA LEU A 86 9.71 14.50 13.19
C LEU A 86 8.55 13.79 13.89
N ALA A 87 8.02 12.73 13.27
CA ALA A 87 6.91 11.98 13.85
C ALA A 87 7.31 11.33 15.19
N TYR A 88 8.53 10.77 15.27
CA TYR A 88 9.07 10.19 16.49
C TYR A 88 9.28 11.24 17.60
N GLU A 89 9.91 12.38 17.29
CA GLU A 89 10.19 13.44 18.26
C GLU A 89 8.93 14.14 18.79
N SER A 90 7.87 14.20 17.99
CA SER A 90 6.58 14.83 18.35
C SER A 90 5.56 13.88 18.96
N ASP A 91 5.89 12.58 19.07
CA ASP A 91 4.97 11.48 19.39
C ASP A 91 3.68 11.55 18.54
N GLY A 92 3.90 11.68 17.22
CA GLY A 92 2.87 11.78 16.21
C GLY A 92 2.61 10.45 15.49
N ILE A 93 1.94 10.54 14.35
CA ILE A 93 1.69 9.43 13.43
C ILE A 93 2.32 9.73 12.07
N ILE A 94 2.59 8.69 11.30
CA ILE A 94 3.05 8.81 9.91
C ILE A 94 1.92 8.40 8.98
N VAL A 95 1.57 9.23 8.00
CA VAL A 95 0.60 8.88 6.96
C VAL A 95 1.36 8.50 5.70
N SER A 96 1.50 7.20 5.44
CA SER A 96 2.25 6.68 4.30
C SER A 96 1.85 5.23 4.00
N ASN A 97 2.09 4.82 2.76
CA ASN A 97 2.00 3.41 2.36
C ASN A 97 3.38 2.74 2.27
N ASP A 98 4.46 3.47 2.58
CA ASP A 98 5.80 2.89 2.73
C ASP A 98 6.02 2.42 4.16
N ASN A 99 6.75 1.30 4.30
CA ASN A 99 7.11 0.71 5.58
C ASN A 99 8.52 1.14 6.06
N TYR A 100 9.24 1.97 5.29
CA TYR A 100 10.55 2.54 5.68
C TYR A 100 11.54 1.48 6.19
N ARG A 101 11.63 0.35 5.46
CA ARG A 101 12.34 -0.86 5.90
C ARG A 101 13.82 -0.63 6.20
N ASP A 102 14.47 0.26 5.47
CA ASP A 102 15.85 0.68 5.68
C ASP A 102 16.01 1.44 7.00
N LEU A 103 15.12 2.39 7.31
CA LEU A 103 15.13 3.15 8.55
C LEU A 103 14.77 2.29 9.77
N ALA A 104 13.85 1.33 9.60
CA ALA A 104 13.51 0.35 10.62
C ALA A 104 14.71 -0.56 10.98
N ASN A 105 15.60 -0.83 10.01
CA ASN A 105 16.82 -1.59 10.27
C ASN A 105 17.96 -0.73 10.86
N GLU A 106 17.92 0.59 10.65
CA GLU A 106 18.92 1.52 11.20
C GLU A 106 18.81 1.63 12.72
N LYS A 107 17.58 1.73 13.25
CA LYS A 107 17.33 1.87 14.70
C LYS A 107 16.14 1.03 15.17
N PRO A 108 16.30 0.21 16.22
CA PRO A 108 15.20 -0.60 16.75
C PRO A 108 14.07 0.25 17.33
N GLU A 109 14.36 1.44 17.89
CA GLU A 109 13.31 2.36 18.34
C GLU A 109 12.42 2.87 17.20
N TRP A 110 12.99 3.11 16.01
CA TRP A 110 12.24 3.56 14.85
C TRP A 110 11.39 2.45 14.27
N LYS A 111 11.91 1.21 14.25
CA LYS A 111 11.11 0.04 13.86
C LYS A 111 9.83 -0.05 14.68
N LYS A 112 9.96 -0.04 16.01
CA LYS A 112 8.80 -0.12 16.91
C LYS A 112 7.83 1.04 16.68
N PHE A 113 8.36 2.25 16.51
CA PHE A 113 7.54 3.43 16.24
C PHE A 113 6.77 3.30 14.92
N ILE A 114 7.43 2.93 13.82
CA ILE A 114 6.80 2.76 12.51
C ILE A 114 5.71 1.69 12.59
N ASP A 115 5.99 0.54 13.21
CA ASP A 115 5.03 -0.56 13.36
C ASP A 115 3.76 -0.14 14.14
N GLU A 116 3.89 0.78 15.11
CA GLU A 116 2.78 1.22 15.98
C GLU A 116 2.09 2.53 15.53
N ARG A 117 2.71 3.30 14.62
CA ARG A 117 2.30 4.68 14.28
C ARG A 117 2.16 4.96 12.78
N LEU A 118 2.34 3.95 11.93
CA LEU A 118 2.08 4.07 10.49
C LEU A 118 0.58 3.94 10.16
N LEU A 119 0.02 4.97 9.55
CA LEU A 119 -1.33 4.98 9.00
C LEU A 119 -1.27 4.86 7.47
N MET A 120 -1.64 3.68 6.98
CA MET A 120 -1.82 3.44 5.56
C MET A 120 -3.10 4.08 5.04
N TYR A 121 -3.20 4.23 3.72
CA TYR A 121 -4.39 4.79 3.09
C TYR A 121 -4.58 4.27 1.66
N SER A 122 -5.80 4.38 1.15
CA SER A 122 -6.11 4.17 -0.26
C SER A 122 -6.76 5.42 -0.84
N PHE A 123 -6.53 5.66 -2.13
CA PHE A 123 -7.30 6.62 -2.91
C PHE A 123 -8.29 5.87 -3.79
N VAL A 124 -9.54 6.32 -3.75
CA VAL A 124 -10.57 5.92 -4.71
C VAL A 124 -11.00 7.18 -5.44
N ASN A 125 -10.43 7.40 -6.63
CA ASN A 125 -10.46 8.69 -7.31
C ASN A 125 -9.96 9.80 -6.35
N ASP A 126 -10.76 10.85 -6.14
CA ASP A 126 -10.43 11.97 -5.26
C ASP A 126 -10.82 11.73 -3.80
N LYS A 127 -11.16 10.49 -3.42
CA LYS A 127 -11.52 10.14 -2.04
C LYS A 127 -10.34 9.53 -1.31
N PHE A 128 -9.82 10.25 -0.30
CA PHE A 128 -8.86 9.73 0.66
C PHE A 128 -9.55 8.80 1.66
N MET A 129 -9.07 7.55 1.75
CA MET A 129 -9.69 6.49 2.56
C MET A 129 -8.63 5.79 3.43
N PRO A 130 -8.37 6.28 4.65
CA PRO A 130 -7.63 5.50 5.65
C PRO A 130 -8.50 4.32 6.17
N PRO A 131 -7.88 3.21 6.61
CA PRO A 131 -8.60 2.10 7.23
C PRO A 131 -9.11 2.47 8.62
N ASP A 132 -10.27 1.94 9.01
CA ASP A 132 -10.84 2.13 10.35
C ASP A 132 -10.05 1.35 11.43
N ASP A 133 -9.30 0.33 11.02
CA ASP A 133 -8.47 -0.56 11.84
C ASP A 133 -6.98 -0.51 11.43
N PRO A 134 -6.25 0.58 11.75
CA PRO A 134 -4.88 0.81 11.25
C PRO A 134 -3.87 -0.28 11.65
N LEU A 135 -4.04 -0.91 12.82
CA LEU A 135 -3.21 -2.02 13.30
C LEU A 135 -3.94 -3.37 13.27
N GLY A 136 -4.99 -3.48 12.45
CA GLY A 136 -5.84 -4.66 12.32
C GLY A 136 -6.78 -4.89 13.50
N ARG A 137 -7.43 -6.07 13.52
CA ARG A 137 -8.53 -6.43 14.46
C ARG A 137 -8.21 -6.22 15.94
N HIS A 138 -6.96 -6.46 16.35
CA HIS A 138 -6.53 -6.33 17.74
C HIS A 138 -5.96 -4.95 18.07
N GLY A 139 -5.91 -4.07 17.07
CA GLY A 139 -5.45 -2.70 17.20
C GLY A 139 -6.50 -1.74 17.75
N PRO A 140 -6.10 -0.48 18.01
CA PRO A 140 -7.03 0.58 18.33
C PRO A 140 -7.89 0.94 17.10
N SER A 141 -9.06 1.53 17.34
CA SER A 141 -9.83 2.19 16.28
C SER A 141 -9.05 3.38 15.70
N LEU A 142 -9.36 3.76 14.46
CA LEU A 142 -8.78 4.93 13.81
C LEU A 142 -8.89 6.19 14.69
N GLU A 143 -10.02 6.44 15.35
CA GLU A 143 -10.16 7.60 16.22
C GLU A 143 -9.22 7.59 17.43
N ASN A 144 -9.01 6.42 18.04
CA ASN A 144 -8.08 6.28 19.15
C ASN A 144 -6.62 6.33 18.68
N PHE A 145 -6.33 5.82 17.49
CA PHE A 145 -5.03 5.89 16.86
C PHE A 145 -4.60 7.34 16.55
N LEU A 146 -5.54 8.17 16.11
CA LEU A 146 -5.30 9.59 15.80
C LEU A 146 -5.19 10.50 17.04
N ARG A 147 -5.45 9.99 18.25
CA ARG A 147 -5.43 10.76 19.51
C ARG A 147 -4.16 10.45 20.31
N LYS A 148 -3.57 11.50 20.90
CA LYS A 148 -2.46 11.33 21.86
C LYS A 148 -2.85 10.60 23.14
N ARG A 149 -4.12 10.72 23.56
CA ARG A 149 -4.68 10.01 24.70
C ARG A 149 -5.79 9.09 24.21
N ALA A 150 -5.54 7.78 24.27
CA ALA A 150 -6.56 6.80 23.99
C ALA A 150 -7.72 6.99 24.97
N ILE A 151 -8.93 7.19 24.45
CA ILE A 151 -10.12 7.03 25.28
C ILE A 151 -10.28 5.54 25.43
N VAL A 152 -10.00 5.02 26.62
CA VAL A 152 -10.34 3.63 26.95
C VAL A 152 -11.84 3.52 26.81
N PRO A 153 -12.37 2.73 25.85
CA PRO A 153 -13.79 2.46 25.82
C PRO A 153 -14.08 1.65 27.08
N GLU A 154 -14.87 2.21 28.00
CA GLU A 154 -15.37 1.47 29.15
C GLU A 154 -16.13 0.24 28.64
N HIS A 155 -15.52 -0.93 28.81
CA HIS A 155 -16.07 -2.26 28.59
C HIS A 155 -17.08 -2.41 27.45
N LYS A 156 -16.58 -2.57 26.22
CA LYS A 156 -17.27 -3.43 25.23
C LYS A 156 -16.28 -4.41 24.64
N LYS A 157 -16.04 -5.50 25.36
CA LYS A 157 -15.72 -6.78 24.72
C LYS A 157 -16.93 -7.10 23.83
N GLN A 158 -16.94 -6.62 22.59
CA GLN A 158 -17.90 -7.12 21.63
C GLN A 158 -17.52 -8.58 21.36
N PRO A 159 -18.37 -9.57 21.70
CA PRO A 159 -18.11 -10.93 21.28
C PRO A 159 -18.10 -10.95 19.75
N CYS A 160 -17.02 -11.46 19.16
CA CYS A 160 -16.89 -11.62 17.72
C CYS A 160 -18.08 -12.47 17.20
N PRO A 161 -18.93 -11.97 16.28
CA PRO A 161 -20.07 -12.72 15.77
C PRO A 161 -19.69 -13.90 14.84
N TYR A 162 -18.40 -14.06 14.51
CA TYR A 162 -17.93 -15.03 13.52
C TYR A 162 -16.79 -15.87 14.07
N GLY A 163 -17.18 -17.01 14.66
CA GLY A 163 -16.34 -18.20 14.62
C GLY A 163 -16.27 -18.71 13.19
N GLY A 164 -15.16 -18.43 12.50
CA GLY A 164 -14.79 -19.07 11.24
C GLY A 164 -15.38 -18.46 9.96
N SER A 165 -14.48 -18.27 8.98
CA SER A 165 -14.72 -18.00 7.55
C SER A 165 -14.96 -16.54 7.14
N SER A 166 -13.90 -15.91 6.62
CA SER A 166 -13.90 -14.58 5.99
C SER A 166 -14.77 -14.53 4.73
N VAL A 167 -15.83 -13.73 4.74
CA VAL A 167 -16.51 -13.28 3.51
C VAL A 167 -16.18 -11.80 3.32
N ARG A 168 -15.39 -11.48 2.30
CA ARG A 168 -15.12 -10.10 1.87
C ARG A 168 -16.36 -9.61 1.11
N VAL A 169 -17.02 -8.57 1.61
CA VAL A 169 -18.11 -7.91 0.88
C VAL A 169 -17.51 -6.83 -0.02
N PHE A 170 -17.52 -7.07 -1.32
CA PHE A 170 -17.31 -6.01 -2.32
C PHE A 170 -18.65 -5.30 -2.55
N HIS A 171 -18.72 -4.00 -2.27
CA HIS A 171 -19.90 -3.20 -2.60
C HIS A 171 -19.88 -2.86 -4.10
N PHE A 172 -20.57 -3.66 -4.92
CA PHE A 172 -20.88 -3.27 -6.30
C PHE A 172 -22.12 -2.37 -6.31
N ARG A 173 -21.94 -1.09 -6.64
CA ARG A 173 -23.05 -0.19 -6.96
C ARG A 173 -23.64 -0.63 -8.31
N CYS A 174 -24.77 -1.33 -8.30
CA CYS A 174 -25.46 -1.76 -9.51
C CYS A 174 -26.09 -0.54 -10.22
N LEU A 175 -25.58 -0.20 -11.42
CA LEU A 175 -26.16 0.80 -12.31
C LEU A 175 -27.28 0.15 -13.14
N ILE A 176 -28.45 -0.05 -12.56
CA ILE A 176 -29.66 -0.33 -13.34
C ILE A 176 -30.59 0.87 -13.19
N GLY A 177 -30.83 1.55 -14.31
CA GLY A 177 -31.72 2.71 -14.42
C GLY A 177 -33.15 2.40 -13.98
N GLU A 178 -33.91 3.46 -13.68
CA GLU A 178 -35.21 3.41 -12.99
C GLU A 178 -36.23 2.44 -13.62
N ASP A 179 -36.15 2.19 -14.94
CA ASP A 179 -37.04 1.29 -15.66
C ASP A 179 -36.83 -0.19 -15.31
N GLY A 180 -35.60 -0.59 -14.94
CA GLY A 180 -35.32 -1.93 -14.45
C GLY A 180 -35.84 -2.16 -13.02
N GLN A 181 -35.89 -1.09 -12.20
CA GLN A 181 -36.44 -1.16 -10.85
C GLN A 181 -37.96 -1.27 -10.84
N ARG A 182 -38.65 -0.65 -11.81
CA ARG A 182 -40.11 -0.75 -11.96
C ARG A 182 -40.56 -2.18 -12.27
N LYS A 183 -39.95 -2.85 -13.25
CA LYS A 183 -40.27 -4.25 -13.62
C LYS A 183 -40.08 -5.23 -12.48
N LEU A 184 -39.02 -5.07 -11.69
CA LEU A 184 -38.75 -5.94 -10.53
C LEU A 184 -39.77 -5.72 -9.39
N ARG A 185 -40.16 -4.46 -9.14
CA ARG A 185 -41.18 -4.14 -8.13
C ARG A 185 -42.58 -4.62 -8.53
N GLU A 186 -42.89 -4.61 -9.82
CA GLU A 186 -44.16 -5.08 -10.37
C GLU A 186 -44.28 -6.61 -10.30
N GLN A 187 -43.21 -7.34 -10.64
CA GLN A 187 -43.12 -8.79 -10.42
C GLN A 187 -43.23 -9.17 -8.94
N LEU A 188 -42.60 -8.39 -8.03
CA LEU A 188 -42.72 -8.62 -6.59
C LEU A 188 -44.14 -8.36 -6.03
N ARG A 189 -44.91 -7.47 -6.66
CA ARG A 189 -46.29 -7.16 -6.27
C ARG A 189 -47.25 -8.29 -6.63
N LEU A 190 -47.08 -8.89 -7.81
CA LEU A 190 -47.91 -10.02 -8.27
C LEU A 190 -47.71 -11.29 -7.40
N LEU A 191 -46.54 -11.43 -6.77
CA LEU A 191 -46.22 -12.56 -5.90
C LEU A 191 -46.66 -12.39 -4.43
N ARG A 192 -47.26 -11.25 -4.04
CA ARG A 192 -47.73 -11.01 -2.66
C ARG A 192 -49.17 -11.49 -2.37
N GLY A 193 -49.91 -11.95 -3.39
CA GLY A 193 -51.32 -12.34 -3.25
C GLY A 193 -51.58 -13.82 -2.94
N SER A 194 -50.57 -14.69 -3.06
CA SER A 194 -50.71 -16.12 -2.83
C SER A 194 -49.65 -16.53 -1.81
N GLY A 195 -50.05 -17.03 -0.64
CA GLY A 195 -49.18 -17.32 0.52
C GLY A 195 -48.07 -18.36 0.31
N ALA A 196 -47.14 -18.10 -0.61
CA ALA A 196 -46.03 -18.96 -1.01
C ALA A 196 -44.68 -18.22 -0.93
N LEU A 197 -44.49 -17.37 0.08
CA LEU A 197 -43.24 -16.62 0.29
C LEU A 197 -42.13 -17.43 0.99
N ARG A 198 -42.18 -18.77 0.94
CA ARG A 198 -41.11 -19.65 1.47
C ARG A 198 -40.33 -20.40 0.40
N THR A 199 -40.76 -20.41 -0.86
CA THR A 199 -40.11 -21.17 -1.94
C THR A 199 -39.38 -20.33 -2.98
N PHE A 200 -39.46 -18.99 -2.97
CA PHE A 200 -38.77 -18.16 -3.97
C PHE A 200 -37.32 -17.76 -3.62
N VAL A 201 -36.87 -18.02 -2.39
CA VAL A 201 -35.48 -17.71 -1.97
C VAL A 201 -34.48 -18.76 -2.48
N HIS A 202 -34.95 -19.91 -2.96
CA HIS A 202 -34.09 -21.00 -3.43
C HIS A 202 -33.88 -21.08 -4.95
N GLU A 203 -34.54 -20.22 -5.75
CA GLU A 203 -34.57 -20.42 -7.22
C GLU A 203 -34.08 -19.23 -8.07
N LEU A 204 -33.51 -18.21 -7.44
CA LEU A 204 -32.71 -17.20 -8.16
C LEU A 204 -31.34 -17.67 -8.70
N PRO A 205 -30.75 -18.82 -8.31
CA PRO A 205 -29.54 -19.30 -8.99
C PRO A 205 -29.77 -19.98 -10.36
N ARG A 206 -31.01 -20.14 -10.85
CA ARG A 206 -31.27 -20.98 -12.05
C ARG A 206 -31.46 -20.26 -13.38
N LEU A 207 -31.46 -18.93 -13.42
CA LEU A 207 -31.49 -18.17 -14.69
C LEU A 207 -30.12 -17.64 -15.16
N ALA A 208 -29.05 -17.91 -14.42
CA ALA A 208 -27.68 -17.58 -14.82
C ALA A 208 -26.78 -18.82 -14.98
N SER A 209 -27.36 -20.02 -15.13
CA SER A 209 -26.60 -21.23 -15.47
C SER A 209 -26.34 -21.31 -16.97
N GLY A 210 -25.48 -20.43 -17.47
CA GLY A 210 -24.63 -20.75 -18.61
C GLY A 210 -23.60 -21.78 -18.17
N ARG A 211 -23.77 -23.00 -18.67
CA ARG A 211 -22.97 -24.20 -18.43
C ARG A 211 -21.45 -23.92 -18.50
N TRP A 212 -20.76 -24.10 -17.37
CA TRP A 212 -19.35 -24.50 -17.35
C TRP A 212 -19.24 -25.71 -16.42
N THR A 213 -19.10 -26.88 -17.03
CA THR A 213 -18.75 -28.11 -16.32
C THR A 213 -17.38 -27.93 -15.66
N LYS A 214 -17.30 -28.16 -14.34
CA LYS A 214 -16.02 -28.36 -13.64
C LYS A 214 -15.25 -29.47 -14.37
N MET A 215 -14.02 -29.17 -14.80
CA MET A 215 -13.06 -30.23 -15.07
C MET A 215 -12.78 -30.99 -13.76
N PRO A 216 -12.68 -32.33 -13.79
CA PRO A 216 -12.21 -33.05 -12.63
C PRO A 216 -10.75 -32.70 -12.34
N SER A 217 -10.42 -32.59 -11.06
CA SER A 217 -9.06 -32.44 -10.54
C SER A 217 -8.13 -33.53 -11.08
N PRO A 218 -6.86 -33.22 -11.41
CA PRO A 218 -5.89 -34.25 -11.78
C PRO A 218 -5.66 -35.23 -10.61
N PRO A 219 -5.36 -36.52 -10.89
CA PRO A 219 -5.07 -37.49 -9.85
C PRO A 219 -3.78 -37.13 -9.09
N PRO A 220 -3.64 -37.58 -7.82
CA PRO A 220 -2.43 -37.32 -7.04
C PRO A 220 -1.22 -38.02 -7.66
N SER A 221 -0.08 -37.32 -7.65
CA SER A 221 1.21 -37.84 -8.10
C SER A 221 1.71 -38.99 -7.23
N PRO A 222 2.45 -39.97 -7.80
CA PRO A 222 3.01 -41.09 -7.04
C PRO A 222 4.08 -40.61 -6.03
N PRO A 223 4.32 -41.38 -4.95
CA PRO A 223 5.32 -41.02 -3.95
C PRO A 223 6.75 -41.05 -4.54
N PRO A 224 7.66 -40.22 -4.03
CA PRO A 224 9.06 -40.24 -4.47
C PRO A 224 9.74 -41.56 -4.09
N PRO A 225 10.73 -42.03 -4.88
CA PRO A 225 11.53 -43.19 -4.51
C PRO A 225 12.35 -42.91 -3.22
N PRO A 226 12.71 -43.94 -2.45
CA PRO A 226 13.47 -43.76 -1.22
C PRO A 226 14.84 -43.13 -1.52
N SER A 227 15.15 -42.06 -0.78
CA SER A 227 16.48 -41.46 -0.75
C SER A 227 17.46 -42.45 -0.15
N VAL A 228 18.34 -43.00 -0.99
CA VAL A 228 19.53 -43.73 -0.53
C VAL A 228 20.40 -42.73 0.21
N SER A 229 20.48 -42.90 1.52
CA SER A 229 21.46 -42.26 2.39
C SER A 229 22.86 -42.75 2.00
N ILE A 230 23.60 -41.93 1.24
CA ILE A 230 25.04 -42.13 1.10
C ILE A 230 25.68 -41.54 2.36
N SER A 231 25.88 -42.42 3.34
CA SER A 231 26.81 -42.20 4.44
C SER A 231 28.23 -42.06 3.88
N ALA A 232 28.96 -41.11 4.45
CA ALA A 232 30.38 -40.90 4.23
C ALA A 232 31.19 -42.19 4.44
N ALA A 233 32.06 -42.50 3.48
CA ALA A 233 33.20 -43.38 3.71
C ALA A 233 34.38 -42.99 2.79
N ALA A 234 35.47 -42.60 3.45
CA ALA A 234 36.88 -42.88 3.15
C ALA A 234 37.45 -42.70 1.72
N THR A 235 38.47 -41.85 1.65
CA THR A 235 39.60 -41.79 0.68
C THR A 235 40.29 -43.18 0.56
N PRO A 236 40.99 -43.56 -0.56
CA PRO A 236 42.27 -42.95 -1.01
C PRO A 236 42.49 -43.04 -2.57
N PRO A 237 43.72 -43.00 -3.16
CA PRO A 237 44.36 -41.81 -3.74
C PRO A 237 44.69 -41.88 -5.25
N GLY A 238 45.04 -40.72 -5.84
CA GLY A 238 45.72 -40.55 -7.15
C GLY A 238 44.76 -40.26 -8.32
N SER A 239 44.97 -39.34 -9.25
CA SER A 239 46.20 -38.76 -9.79
C SER A 239 45.94 -37.40 -10.48
N ARG A 240 46.99 -36.57 -10.47
CA ARG A 240 47.29 -35.31 -11.18
C ARG A 240 46.35 -34.83 -12.31
N ALA A 241 45.93 -33.56 -12.22
CA ALA A 241 46.29 -32.49 -13.17
C ALA A 241 45.80 -31.11 -12.67
N ARG A 242 46.73 -30.17 -12.41
CA ARG A 242 46.44 -28.77 -12.09
C ARG A 242 46.34 -27.96 -13.39
N ALA A 243 45.17 -27.37 -13.68
CA ALA A 243 45.07 -26.25 -14.59
C ALA A 243 45.02 -24.94 -13.77
N ARG A 244 46.05 -24.11 -13.92
CA ARG A 244 46.11 -22.75 -13.35
C ARG A 244 45.23 -21.84 -14.21
N LEU A 245 44.28 -21.13 -13.60
CA LEU A 245 43.64 -19.96 -14.23
C LEU A 245 44.50 -18.71 -13.97
N PRO A 246 44.69 -17.82 -14.97
CA PRO A 246 45.44 -16.57 -14.79
C PRO A 246 44.59 -15.47 -14.13
N PRO A 247 45.21 -14.47 -13.47
CA PRO A 247 44.51 -13.36 -12.82
C PRO A 247 44.03 -12.28 -13.81
N PRO A 248 43.05 -11.44 -13.43
CA PRO A 248 42.53 -10.37 -14.28
C PRO A 248 43.45 -9.14 -14.31
N SER A 249 43.59 -8.51 -15.47
CA SER A 249 44.33 -7.26 -15.70
C SER A 249 43.40 -6.04 -15.74
N GLU A 250 43.73 -4.98 -15.00
CA GLU A 250 43.20 -3.60 -15.19
C GLU A 250 44.12 -2.77 -16.12
N PRO A 251 43.84 -1.47 -16.41
CA PRO A 251 43.03 -0.93 -17.51
C PRO A 251 43.86 0.00 -18.44
N PRO A 252 43.27 0.68 -19.45
CA PRO A 252 43.89 1.88 -20.01
C PRO A 252 43.12 3.18 -19.69
N SER A 253 43.93 4.21 -19.43
CA SER A 253 43.59 5.61 -19.17
C SER A 253 43.02 6.31 -20.39
N TRP A 254 41.97 7.11 -20.21
CA TRP A 254 41.49 8.07 -21.21
C TRP A 254 42.00 9.47 -20.90
N SER A 255 43.22 9.73 -21.37
CA SER A 255 43.73 11.07 -21.61
C SER A 255 44.14 11.15 -23.07
N GLN A 256 43.77 12.26 -23.72
CA GLN A 256 44.06 12.66 -25.11
C GLN A 256 43.08 12.15 -26.16
N LEU A 257 42.28 13.09 -26.70
CA LEU A 257 42.03 13.29 -28.14
C LEU A 257 41.23 14.59 -28.31
N CYS A 258 41.94 15.71 -28.45
CA CYS A 258 41.46 16.88 -29.19
C CYS A 258 41.77 16.67 -30.68
N PRO A 259 40.89 17.16 -31.57
CA PRO A 259 41.38 17.70 -32.84
C PRO A 259 40.81 19.09 -33.14
N ARG A 260 41.77 20.00 -33.40
CA ARG A 260 41.77 21.23 -34.23
C ARG A 260 40.79 22.35 -33.93
#